data_AF-A0A381NVJ7-F1
#
_entry.id   AF-A0A381NVJ7-F1
#
_cell.length_a   1.000
_cell.length_b   1.000
_cell.length_c   1.000
_cell.angle_alpha   90.00
_cell.angle_beta   90.00
_cell.angle_gamma   90.00
#
_symmetry.space_group_name_H-M   'P 1'
#
loop_
_entity.id
_entity.type
_entity.pdbx_description
1 polymer ?
#
loop_
_entity_poly.entity_id
_entity_poly.type
_entity_poly.pdbx_seq_one_letter_code
_entity_poly.pdbx_strand_id
1 'polypeptide(L)' 'MYEGCSNIFSINKKTIVSDTTFTRLNEELERLNFLIEKVNYREISKFGGLFRCSTLPLERKS' A
#
# COMPACT_ATOMS: atom_id res chain seq x y z
N MET A 1 -14.49 11.38 1.70
CA MET A 1 -14.09 10.36 2.69
C MET A 1 -12.58 10.22 2.58
N TYR A 2 -11.82 10.36 3.67
CA TYR A 2 -10.36 10.23 3.62
C TYR A 2 -9.99 8.87 3.03
N GLU A 3 -9.30 8.84 1.90
CA GLU A 3 -8.96 7.60 1.18
C GLU A 3 -7.88 6.77 1.87
N GLY A 4 -7.37 7.20 3.04
CA GLY A 4 -6.43 6.43 3.84
C GLY A 4 -5.13 6.08 3.12
N CYS A 5 -4.78 6.80 2.04
CA CYS A 5 -3.72 6.41 1.09
C CYS A 5 -2.33 6.22 1.73
N SER A 6 -2.09 6.73 2.94
CA SER A 6 -0.83 6.51 3.66
C SER A 6 -0.66 5.08 4.21
N ASN A 7 -1.74 4.30 4.34
CA ASN A 7 -1.75 2.99 5.00
C ASN A 7 -1.47 1.83 4.01
N ILE A 8 -0.44 2.03 3.19
CA ILE A 8 0.12 1.05 2.25
C ILE A 8 1.23 0.23 2.91
N PHE A 9 1.61 -0.90 2.31
CA PHE A 9 2.55 -1.85 2.93
C PHE A 9 3.85 -1.98 2.14
N SER A 10 4.97 -1.60 2.76
CA SER A 10 6.30 -1.79 2.19
C SER A 10 6.79 -3.22 2.47
N ILE A 11 6.96 -4.02 1.41
CA ILE A 11 7.52 -5.38 1.50
C ILE A 11 9.04 -5.30 1.72
N ASN A 12 9.72 -4.44 0.96
CA ASN A 12 11.16 -4.20 1.05
C ASN A 12 11.49 -2.72 0.73
N LYS A 13 12.77 -2.38 0.55
CA LYS A 13 13.23 -1.00 0.30
C LYS A 13 12.69 -0.37 -1.00
N LYS A 14 12.29 -1.17 -1.98
CA LYS A 14 11.81 -0.71 -3.29
C LYS A 14 10.38 -1.15 -3.63
N THR A 15 9.84 -2.20 -3.01
CA THR A 15 8.53 -2.75 -3.35
C THR A 15 7.47 -2.38 -2.31
N ILE A 16 6.35 -1.82 -2.78
CA ILE A 16 5.21 -1.40 -1.95
C ILE A 16 3.91 -2.01 -2.50
N VAL A 17 3.07 -2.53 -1.63
CA VAL A 17 1.71 -2.99 -1.94
C VAL A 17 0.73 -1.85 -1.67
N SER A 18 -0.10 -1.53 -2.66
CA SER A 18 -1.05 -0.43 -2.63
C SER A 18 -2.38 -0.81 -3.31
N ASP A 19 -3.44 -0.09 -2.98
CA ASP A 19 -4.75 -0.32 -3.62
C ASP A 19 -4.73 0.19 -5.07
N THR A 20 -5.36 -0.56 -5.98
CA THR A 20 -5.51 -0.18 -7.40
C THR A 20 -6.17 1.19 -7.60
N THR A 21 -7.03 1.62 -6.67
CA THR A 21 -7.80 2.88 -6.74
C THR A 21 -6.98 4.10 -6.33
N PHE A 22 -5.81 3.93 -5.69
CA PHE A 22 -4.94 5.04 -5.27
C PHE A 22 -4.07 5.55 -6.43
N THR A 23 -4.69 5.89 -7.56
CA THR A 23 -4.02 6.24 -8.82
C THR A 23 -2.95 7.31 -8.65
N ARG A 24 -3.30 8.47 -8.07
CA ARG A 24 -2.36 9.58 -7.82
C ARG A 24 -1.16 9.15 -6.97
N LEU A 25 -1.40 8.40 -5.90
CA LEU A 25 -0.31 7.95 -5.03
C LEU A 25 0.59 6.94 -5.75
N ASN A 26 -0.01 5.98 -6.44
CA ASN A 26 0.74 4.96 -7.17
C ASN A 26 1.63 5.60 -8.25
N GLU A 27 1.09 6.58 -8.99
CA GLU A 27 1.85 7.33 -9.99
C GLU A 27 3.03 8.10 -9.36
N GLU A 28 2.83 8.80 -8.24
CA GLU A 28 3.93 9.51 -7.58
C GLU A 28 5.01 8.56 -7.03
N LEU A 29 4.62 7.41 -6.47
CA LEU A 29 5.59 6.42 -5.98
C LEU A 29 6.36 5.75 -7.12
N GLU A 30 5.69 5.47 -8.25
CA GLU A 30 6.34 4.97 -9.46
C GLU A 30 7.35 5.98 -10.01
N ARG A 31 7.02 7.29 -10.04
CA ARG A 31 7.96 8.36 -10.42
C ARG A 31 9.17 8.46 -9.49
N LEU A 32 9.00 8.10 -8.22
CA LEU A 32 10.10 8.01 -7.24
C LEU A 32 10.91 6.71 -7.37
N ASN A 33 10.67 5.89 -8.39
CA ASN A 33 11.33 4.60 -8.67
C ASN A 33 11.02 3.48 -7.66
N PHE A 34 9.86 3.52 -7.02
CA PHE A 34 9.34 2.35 -6.30
C PHE A 34 8.62 1.39 -7.26
N LEU A 35 8.69 0.10 -6.98
CA LEU A 35 7.84 -0.93 -7.60
C LEU A 35 6.53 -1.02 -6.82
N ILE A 36 5.40 -0.80 -7.50
CA ILE A 36 4.08 -0.83 -6.87
C ILE A 36 3.32 -2.09 -7.27
N GLU A 37 3.12 -2.97 -6.30
CA GLU A 37 2.25 -4.14 -6.39
C GLU A 37 0.81 -3.70 -6.11
N LYS A 38 0.04 -3.48 -7.18
CA LYS A 38 -1.34 -2.99 -7.09
C LYS A 38 -2.30 -4.16 -6.81
N VAL A 39 -3.00 -4.11 -5.68
CA VAL A 39 -3.96 -5.14 -5.26
C VAL A 39 -5.31 -4.48 -4.99
N ASN A 40 -6.41 -5.02 -5.51
CA ASN A 40 -7.73 -4.50 -5.17
C ASN A 40 -8.08 -4.87 -3.72
N TYR A 41 -8.14 -3.88 -2.84
CA TYR A 41 -8.37 -4.03 -1.40
C TYR A 41 -9.63 -3.30 -0.94
N ARG A 42 -10.48 -2.88 -1.90
CA ARG A 42 -11.56 -1.94 -1.64
C ARG A 42 -12.60 -2.48 -0.66
N GLU A 43 -12.94 -3.76 -0.75
CA GLU A 43 -13.93 -4.37 0.13
C GLU A 43 -13.46 -4.42 1.59
N ILE A 44 -12.19 -4.75 1.81
CA ILE A 44 -11.60 -4.76 3.16
C ILE A 44 -11.49 -3.33 3.70
N SER A 45 -11.16 -2.35 2.84
CA SER A 45 -11.05 -0.94 3.24
C SER A 45 -12.33 -0.35 3.81
N LYS A 46 -13.51 -0.92 3.49
CA LYS A 46 -14.80 -0.49 4.04
C LYS A 46 -14.88 -0.66 5.56
N PHE A 47 -14.06 -1.54 6.15
CA PHE A 47 -13.94 -1.73 7.60
C PHE A 47 -12.98 -0.73 8.27
N GLY A 48 -12.44 0.25 7.54
CA GLY A 48 -11.62 1.34 8.07
C GLY A 48 -10.13 1.03 8.19
N GLY A 49 -9.67 -0.11 7.69
CA GLY A 49 -8.26 -0.51 7.68
C GLY A 49 -7.74 -0.84 6.28
N LEU A 50 -6.45 -0.63 6.06
CA LEU A 50 -5.75 -0.98 4.81
C LEU A 50 -4.62 -1.98 5.09
N PHE A 51 -3.70 -2.15 4.15
CA PHE A 51 -2.66 -3.18 4.20
C PHE A 51 -1.83 -3.13 5.50
N ARG A 52 -1.35 -1.97 5.95
CA ARG A 52 -0.52 -1.91 7.16
C ARG A 52 -1.29 -2.29 8.42
N CYS A 53 -2.59 -1.96 8.49
CA CYS A 53 -3.47 -2.38 9.58
C CYS A 53 -3.81 -3.88 9.58
N SER A 54 -3.62 -4.56 8.44
CA SER A 54 -3.99 -5.97 8.25
C SER A 54 -2.77 -6.89 8.09
N THR A 55 -1.56 -6.36 8.31
CA THR A 55 -0.30 -7.10 8.25
C THR A 55 0.46 -7.01 9.56
N LEU A 56 1.09 -8.11 9.97
CA LEU A 56 1.97 -8.17 11.14
C LEU A 56 3.33 -8.77 10.72
N PRO A 57 4.30 -7.95 10.27
CA PRO A 57 5.62 -8.43 9.91
C PRO A 57 6.33 -9.03 11.13
N LEU A 58 6.69 -10.32 11.06
CA LEU A 58 7.41 -10.99 12.14
C LEU A 58 8.93 -10.82 12.03
N GLU A 59 9.44 -10.72 10.81
CA GLU A 59 10.86 -10.52 10.51
C GLU A 59 11.01 -9.60 9.29
N ARG A 60 12.05 -8.74 9.27
CA ARG A 60 12.44 -7.91 8.13
C ARG A 60 13.94 -7.98 7.93
N LYS A 61 14.39 -8.22 6.69
CA LYS A 61 15.81 -8.16 6.31
C LYS A 61 16.26 -6.70 6.17
N SER A 62 17.50 -6.42 6.60
CA SER A 62 18.14 -5.10 6.51
C SER A 62 18.66 -4.78 5.11
#